data_AF-A0A926H8D5-F1
#
_entry.id   AF-A0A926H8D5-F1
#
_cell.length_a   1.000
_cell.length_b   1.000
_cell.length_c   1.000
_cell.angle_alpha   90.00
_cell.angle_beta   90.00
_cell.angle_gamma   90.00
#
_symmetry.space_group_name_H-M   'P 1'
#
loop_
_entity.id
_entity.type
_entity.pdbx_description
1 polymer ?
#
loop_
_entity_poly.entity_id
_entity_poly.type
_entity_poly.pdbx_seq_one_letter_code
_entity_poly.pdbx_strand_id
1 'polypeptide(L)'
;MITISRLESTISTEHSTNGLYVYAIISTSDHLVLELPGVAGEDVYTVNHGALAAFVSPAERSTFLQLDRITALEHLHAHQQVIENVQRDFAVLPVKFGTVLAGESQVERLLEQHAGRFGTALERLGARQQVEVVVLWDPMLVFQQLAATPEIAMLKAHAAQPHEDTIAARAGLGQVVKAAFDRRRLALSEQLLAPLRALTPRVISNSLMDDRMVLNVALLLDAAERDALDHCLDALDERFSGEDGGVPLHFRCVGPLPPYSFASVEIQLPDASQIDAARQLLDLPLATTAAAIRQRYRALAGRLHPDHNPHDPDAAIRMAALAEAAQLLGMYTQHSSSEAIDLCWDAVANTLLVDLVVAECL
;
A
#
# COMPACT_ATOMS: atom_id res chain seq x y z
N MET A 1 13.51 -24.52 -11.93
CA MET A 1 13.14 -23.40 -12.82
C MET A 1 11.62 -23.44 -12.86
N ILE A 2 10.96 -22.45 -12.27
CA ILE A 2 9.49 -22.36 -12.26
C ILE A 2 9.07 -21.87 -13.64
N THR A 3 8.12 -22.54 -14.29
CA THR A 3 7.72 -22.26 -15.67
C THR A 3 6.34 -21.62 -15.70
N ILE A 4 6.14 -20.67 -16.61
CA ILE A 4 4.82 -20.19 -17.01
C ILE A 4 4.49 -20.87 -18.34
N SER A 5 3.45 -21.69 -18.34
CA SER A 5 3.08 -22.54 -19.47
C SER A 5 1.79 -22.03 -20.11
N ARG A 6 1.74 -21.99 -21.45
CA ARG A 6 0.52 -21.66 -22.20
C ARG A 6 -0.40 -22.87 -22.26
N LEU A 7 -1.68 -22.67 -21.98
CA LEU A 7 -2.72 -23.67 -22.21
C LEU A 7 -3.25 -23.56 -23.65
N GLU A 8 -3.20 -24.67 -24.40
CA GLU A 8 -3.76 -24.75 -25.77
C GLU A 8 -5.29 -24.96 -25.80
N SER A 9 -5.92 -25.15 -24.64
CA SER A 9 -7.38 -25.33 -24.53
C SER A 9 -7.92 -24.80 -23.20
N THR A 10 -9.02 -24.05 -23.25
CA THR A 10 -9.80 -23.62 -22.09
C THR A 10 -10.34 -24.84 -21.37
N ILE A 11 -9.75 -25.18 -20.23
CA ILE A 11 -10.40 -26.11 -19.30
C ILE A 11 -11.46 -25.28 -18.60
N SER A 12 -12.73 -25.51 -18.96
CA SER A 12 -13.85 -25.08 -18.13
C SER A 12 -13.83 -25.90 -16.86
N THR A 13 -13.03 -25.48 -15.89
CA THR A 13 -13.11 -25.99 -14.52
C THR A 13 -14.39 -25.44 -13.92
N GLU A 14 -15.48 -26.23 -13.99
CA GLU A 14 -16.63 -26.02 -13.10
C GLU A 14 -16.13 -26.16 -11.66
N HIS A 15 -15.75 -25.03 -11.05
CA HIS A 15 -15.38 -24.95 -9.66
C HIS A 15 -16.54 -24.36 -8.88
N SER A 16 -17.21 -25.27 -8.16
CA SER A 16 -18.29 -25.04 -7.22
C SER A 16 -18.00 -23.86 -6.29
N THR A 17 -18.79 -22.78 -6.38
CA THR A 17 -19.08 -21.79 -5.31
C THR A 17 -17.91 -21.30 -4.42
N ASN A 18 -16.66 -21.34 -4.89
CA ASN A 18 -15.49 -20.84 -4.19
C ASN A 18 -14.97 -19.59 -4.91
N GLY A 19 -14.59 -18.58 -4.12
CA GLY A 19 -14.04 -17.35 -4.66
C GLY A 19 -12.69 -17.56 -5.35
N LEU A 20 -12.18 -16.51 -5.97
CA LEU A 20 -10.87 -16.47 -6.60
C LEU A 20 -10.00 -15.44 -5.89
N TYR A 21 -8.89 -15.90 -5.33
CA TYR A 21 -7.84 -15.04 -4.83
C TYR A 21 -7.09 -14.42 -6.01
N VAL A 22 -6.90 -13.09 -6.01
CA VAL A 22 -6.26 -12.36 -7.11
C VAL A 22 -4.87 -11.90 -6.69
N TYR A 23 -3.85 -12.26 -7.47
CA TYR A 23 -2.44 -11.95 -7.18
C TYR A 23 -1.97 -10.70 -7.91
N ALA A 24 -2.16 -10.67 -9.23
CA ALA A 24 -1.58 -9.64 -10.08
C ALA A 24 -2.31 -9.56 -11.41
N ILE A 25 -2.21 -8.40 -12.06
CA ILE A 25 -2.71 -8.16 -13.41
C ILE A 25 -1.51 -7.94 -14.35
N ILE A 26 -1.57 -8.55 -15.54
CA ILE A 26 -0.55 -8.45 -16.59
C ILE A 26 -1.19 -8.19 -17.95
N SER A 27 -0.39 -7.75 -18.93
CA SER A 27 -0.83 -7.63 -20.32
C SER A 27 -0.51 -8.89 -21.11
N THR A 28 -1.54 -9.69 -21.36
CA THR A 28 -1.47 -10.87 -22.23
C THR A 28 -2.89 -11.28 -22.66
N SER A 29 -3.01 -11.87 -23.84
CA SER A 29 -4.23 -12.56 -24.28
C SER A 29 -4.15 -14.08 -24.09
N ASP A 30 -2.98 -14.61 -23.74
CA ASP A 30 -2.77 -16.04 -23.56
C ASP A 30 -3.30 -16.50 -22.19
N HIS A 31 -3.90 -17.69 -22.16
CA HIS A 31 -4.18 -18.37 -20.89
C HIS A 31 -2.90 -19.02 -20.38
N LEU A 32 -2.52 -18.67 -19.16
CA LEU A 32 -1.27 -19.10 -18.54
C LEU A 32 -1.55 -19.87 -17.26
N VAL A 33 -0.70 -20.86 -17.00
CA VAL A 33 -0.62 -21.58 -15.71
C VAL A 33 0.77 -21.39 -15.17
N LEU A 34 0.85 -21.11 -13.87
CA LEU A 34 2.11 -20.99 -13.15
C LEU A 34 2.41 -22.31 -12.45
N GLU A 35 3.57 -22.92 -12.75
CA GLU A 35 4.05 -24.14 -12.10
C GLU A 35 4.64 -23.85 -10.71
N LEU A 36 3.87 -23.14 -9.88
CA LEU A 36 4.18 -22.80 -8.50
C LEU A 36 2.86 -22.78 -7.71
N PRO A 37 2.78 -23.46 -6.55
CA PRO A 37 1.61 -23.40 -5.70
C PRO A 37 1.38 -21.97 -5.21
N GLY A 38 0.13 -21.54 -5.27
CA GLY A 38 -0.32 -20.27 -4.72
C GLY A 38 -0.57 -20.32 -3.22
N VAL A 39 -1.31 -19.33 -2.76
CA VAL A 39 -1.86 -19.28 -1.40
C VAL A 39 -2.69 -20.54 -1.14
N ALA A 40 -2.54 -21.08 0.08
CA ALA A 40 -3.14 -22.36 0.49
C ALA A 40 -2.73 -23.60 -0.34
N GLY A 41 -1.70 -23.49 -1.19
CA GLY A 41 -1.22 -24.60 -2.01
C GLY A 41 -2.01 -24.83 -3.30
N GLU A 42 -2.88 -23.88 -3.66
CA GLU A 42 -3.78 -23.96 -4.81
C GLU A 42 -3.09 -23.69 -6.14
N ASP A 43 -3.63 -24.24 -7.23
CA ASP A 43 -3.11 -24.01 -8.57
C ASP A 43 -3.34 -22.57 -9.03
N VAL A 44 -2.31 -21.97 -9.64
CA VAL A 44 -2.32 -20.57 -10.08
C VAL A 44 -2.44 -20.50 -11.60
N TYR A 45 -3.47 -19.81 -12.09
CA TYR A 45 -3.76 -19.67 -13.52
C TYR A 45 -4.30 -18.27 -13.84
N THR A 46 -4.50 -17.96 -15.12
CA THR A 46 -5.04 -16.67 -15.53
C THR A 46 -6.52 -16.71 -15.91
N VAL A 47 -7.25 -15.71 -15.46
CA VAL A 47 -8.53 -15.30 -16.06
C VAL A 47 -8.27 -14.09 -16.95
N ASN A 48 -8.76 -14.13 -18.19
CA ASN A 48 -8.39 -13.20 -19.25
C ASN A 48 -9.59 -12.33 -19.67
N HIS A 49 -9.31 -11.08 -20.06
CA HIS A 49 -10.27 -10.24 -20.78
C HIS A 49 -9.53 -9.32 -21.76
N GLY A 50 -9.77 -9.50 -23.05
CA GLY A 50 -9.07 -8.75 -24.10
C GLY A 50 -7.56 -8.99 -24.07
N ALA A 51 -6.80 -7.92 -23.86
CA ALA A 51 -5.32 -7.94 -23.80
C ALA A 51 -4.77 -7.94 -22.36
N LEU A 52 -5.63 -8.17 -21.37
CA LEU A 52 -5.27 -8.25 -19.96
C LEU A 52 -5.60 -9.62 -19.39
N ALA A 53 -4.84 -10.01 -18.38
CA ALA A 53 -5.10 -11.21 -17.61
C ALA A 53 -4.78 -10.97 -16.13
N ALA A 54 -5.55 -11.60 -15.25
CA ALA A 54 -5.27 -11.64 -13.82
C ALA A 54 -4.84 -13.05 -13.42
N PHE A 55 -3.70 -13.16 -12.72
CA PHE A 55 -3.33 -14.40 -12.05
C PHE A 55 -4.20 -14.59 -10.82
N VAL A 56 -4.81 -15.78 -10.72
CA VAL A 56 -5.75 -16.15 -9.68
C VAL A 56 -5.52 -17.58 -9.20
N SER A 57 -6.09 -17.92 -8.04
CA SER A 57 -6.25 -19.29 -7.57
C SER A 57 -7.57 -19.42 -6.80
N PRO A 58 -8.16 -20.62 -6.68
CA PRO A 58 -9.32 -20.84 -5.82
C PRO A 58 -9.04 -20.39 -4.39
N ALA A 59 -10.02 -19.76 -3.75
CA ALA A 59 -9.97 -19.47 -2.32
C ALA A 59 -11.34 -19.16 -1.71
N GLU A 60 -11.54 -19.61 -0.48
CA GLU A 60 -12.69 -19.20 0.33
C GLU A 60 -12.47 -17.80 0.92
N ARG A 61 -13.48 -16.94 0.79
CA ARG A 61 -13.37 -15.54 1.24
C ARG A 61 -13.30 -15.41 2.76
N SER A 62 -13.98 -16.31 3.48
CA SER A 62 -13.94 -16.39 4.95
C SER A 62 -12.54 -16.67 5.49
N THR A 63 -11.70 -17.38 4.73
CA THR A 63 -10.35 -17.79 5.14
C THR A 63 -9.49 -16.61 5.53
N PHE A 64 -9.59 -15.47 4.80
CA PHE A 64 -8.72 -14.32 5.01
C PHE A 64 -9.20 -13.35 6.09
N LEU A 65 -10.44 -13.51 6.58
CA LEU A 65 -11.00 -12.63 7.62
C LEU A 65 -10.53 -13.02 9.03
N GLN A 66 -10.06 -14.25 9.24
CA GLN A 66 -9.72 -14.80 10.56
C GLN A 66 -8.42 -15.61 10.55
N LEU A 67 -7.37 -15.11 9.89
CA LEU A 67 -6.07 -15.77 9.91
C LEU A 67 -5.35 -15.52 11.23
N ASP A 68 -4.81 -16.58 11.81
CA ASP A 68 -3.78 -16.42 12.83
C ASP A 68 -2.48 -15.88 12.18
N ARG A 69 -1.60 -15.33 13.02
CA ARG A 69 -0.39 -14.65 12.54
C ARG A 69 0.52 -15.55 11.70
N ILE A 70 0.63 -16.84 12.02
CA ILE A 70 1.55 -17.75 11.32
C ILE A 70 1.01 -18.03 9.93
N THR A 71 -0.25 -18.44 9.83
CA THR A 71 -0.91 -18.70 8.54
C THR A 71 -0.95 -17.46 7.66
N ALA A 72 -1.18 -16.27 8.23
CA ALA A 72 -1.13 -15.01 7.48
C ALA A 72 0.26 -14.74 6.86
N LEU A 73 1.34 -15.04 7.57
CA LEU A 73 2.70 -14.89 7.05
C LEU A 73 3.01 -15.91 5.95
N GLU A 74 2.58 -17.15 6.10
CA GLU A 74 2.74 -18.19 5.08
C GLU A 74 2.00 -17.81 3.78
N HIS A 75 0.76 -17.33 3.90
CA HIS A 75 -0.01 -16.87 2.75
C HIS A 75 0.59 -15.61 2.12
N LEU A 76 1.09 -14.66 2.91
CA LEU A 76 1.76 -13.48 2.39
C LEU A 76 3.02 -13.87 1.61
N HIS A 77 3.77 -14.85 2.09
CA HIS A 77 4.94 -15.37 1.40
C HIS A 77 4.58 -16.02 0.06
N ALA A 78 3.57 -16.89 0.04
CA ALA A 78 3.09 -17.52 -1.20
C ALA A 78 2.60 -16.48 -2.22
N HIS A 79 1.84 -15.48 -1.77
CA HIS A 79 1.41 -14.35 -2.60
C HIS A 79 2.60 -13.61 -3.23
N GLN A 80 3.62 -13.29 -2.44
CA GLN A 80 4.83 -12.63 -2.94
C GLN A 80 5.57 -13.48 -3.97
N GLN A 81 5.74 -14.79 -3.69
CA GLN A 81 6.42 -15.70 -4.60
C GLN A 81 5.71 -15.81 -5.95
N VAL A 82 4.39 -15.85 -5.98
CA VAL A 82 3.63 -15.87 -7.25
C VAL A 82 3.97 -14.62 -8.08
N ILE A 83 3.88 -13.43 -7.49
CA ILE A 83 4.07 -12.18 -8.21
C ILE A 83 5.53 -12.01 -8.66
N GLU A 84 6.50 -12.39 -7.82
CA GLU A 84 7.93 -12.36 -8.16
C GLU A 84 8.24 -13.28 -9.35
N ASN A 85 7.60 -14.45 -9.46
CA ASN A 85 7.79 -15.33 -10.60
C ASN A 85 7.13 -14.78 -11.87
N VAL A 86 5.92 -14.21 -11.76
CA VAL A 86 5.24 -13.55 -12.88
C VAL A 86 6.04 -12.37 -13.41
N GLN A 87 6.66 -11.57 -12.53
CA GLN A 87 7.44 -10.39 -12.89
C GLN A 87 8.68 -10.69 -13.76
N ARG A 88 9.17 -11.94 -13.75
CA ARG A 88 10.33 -12.32 -14.56
C ARG A 88 10.05 -12.22 -16.06
N ASP A 89 8.81 -12.52 -16.45
CA ASP A 89 8.40 -12.60 -17.85
C ASP A 89 7.45 -11.45 -18.25
N PHE A 90 6.81 -10.80 -17.28
CA PHE A 90 5.78 -9.79 -17.52
C PHE A 90 5.96 -8.52 -16.67
N ALA A 91 5.61 -7.36 -17.23
CA ALA A 91 5.26 -6.20 -16.43
C ALA A 91 4.03 -6.54 -15.57
N VAL A 92 4.07 -6.21 -14.29
CA VAL A 92 3.07 -6.68 -13.32
C VAL A 92 2.45 -5.54 -12.52
N LEU A 93 1.13 -5.52 -12.44
CA LEU A 93 0.38 -4.71 -11.47
C LEU A 93 0.03 -5.61 -10.28
N PRO A 94 0.74 -5.50 -9.15
CA PRO A 94 0.43 -6.31 -7.99
C PRO A 94 -0.93 -5.90 -7.40
N VAL A 95 -1.75 -6.90 -7.09
CA VAL A 95 -2.99 -6.74 -6.35
C VAL A 95 -2.70 -6.88 -4.86
N LYS A 96 -3.39 -6.10 -4.03
CA LYS A 96 -3.21 -6.15 -2.57
C LYS A 96 -3.49 -7.56 -2.03
N PHE A 97 -2.63 -8.00 -1.11
CA PHE A 97 -2.79 -9.27 -0.40
C PHE A 97 -4.20 -9.41 0.22
N GLY A 98 -4.78 -10.60 0.11
CA GLY A 98 -6.09 -10.93 0.69
C GLY A 98 -7.29 -10.60 -0.21
N THR A 99 -7.05 -10.19 -1.45
CA THR A 99 -8.11 -9.86 -2.39
C THR A 99 -8.75 -11.13 -2.96
N VAL A 100 -10.02 -11.38 -2.62
CA VAL A 100 -10.80 -12.53 -3.11
C VAL A 100 -12.09 -12.05 -3.77
N LEU A 101 -12.28 -12.39 -5.05
CA LEU A 101 -13.47 -12.13 -5.84
C LEU A 101 -14.39 -13.35 -5.87
N ALA A 102 -15.65 -13.18 -6.23
CA ALA A 102 -16.67 -14.23 -6.18
C ALA A 102 -16.47 -15.35 -7.23
N GLY A 103 -15.69 -15.09 -8.29
CA GLY A 103 -15.47 -16.04 -9.38
C GLY A 103 -14.93 -15.36 -10.64
N GLU A 104 -14.76 -16.13 -11.71
CA GLU A 104 -14.16 -15.67 -12.97
C GLU A 104 -14.90 -14.48 -13.58
N SER A 105 -16.24 -14.52 -13.64
CA SER A 105 -17.02 -13.43 -14.21
C SER A 105 -16.86 -12.09 -13.47
N GLN A 106 -16.45 -12.09 -12.19
CA GLN A 106 -16.13 -10.86 -11.47
C GLN A 106 -14.71 -10.37 -11.79
N VAL A 107 -13.76 -11.30 -11.97
CA VAL A 107 -12.41 -10.99 -12.45
C VAL A 107 -12.44 -10.44 -13.87
N GLU A 108 -13.22 -11.03 -14.78
CA GLU A 108 -13.40 -10.53 -16.14
C GLU A 108 -13.97 -9.11 -16.16
N ARG A 109 -15.01 -8.84 -15.36
CA ARG A 109 -15.57 -7.49 -15.22
C ARG A 109 -14.58 -6.48 -14.66
N LEU A 110 -13.76 -6.88 -13.67
CA LEU A 110 -12.68 -6.04 -13.15
C LEU A 110 -11.73 -5.62 -14.28
N LEU A 111 -11.31 -6.59 -15.10
CA LEU A 111 -10.39 -6.34 -16.22
C LEU A 111 -11.06 -5.48 -17.31
N GLU A 112 -12.33 -5.73 -17.65
CA GLU A 112 -13.10 -4.97 -18.62
C GLU A 112 -13.27 -3.50 -18.19
N GLN A 113 -13.80 -3.27 -16.99
CA GLN A 113 -14.15 -1.93 -16.51
C GLN A 113 -12.94 -1.01 -16.33
N HIS A 114 -11.76 -1.58 -16.12
CA HIS A 114 -10.53 -0.85 -15.86
C HIS A 114 -9.43 -1.09 -16.90
N ALA A 115 -9.78 -1.67 -18.05
CA ALA A 115 -8.82 -2.05 -19.10
C ALA A 115 -7.86 -0.92 -19.48
N GLY A 116 -8.39 0.29 -19.71
CA GLY A 116 -7.59 1.46 -20.06
C GLY A 116 -6.64 1.92 -18.95
N ARG A 117 -7.10 1.91 -17.69
CA ARG A 117 -6.28 2.32 -16.52
C ARG A 117 -5.16 1.31 -16.28
N PHE A 118 -5.48 0.01 -16.29
CA PHE A 118 -4.50 -1.05 -16.08
C PHE A 118 -3.48 -1.13 -17.21
N GLY A 119 -3.94 -1.08 -18.47
CA GLY A 119 -3.06 -1.06 -19.64
C GLY A 119 -2.04 0.10 -19.58
N THR A 120 -2.52 1.32 -19.32
CA THR A 120 -1.65 2.51 -19.19
C THR A 120 -0.61 2.33 -18.07
N ALA A 121 -1.00 1.80 -16.91
CA ALA A 121 -0.08 1.62 -15.80
C ALA A 121 0.95 0.51 -16.07
N LEU A 122 0.55 -0.60 -16.69
CA LEU A 122 1.44 -1.66 -17.14
C LEU A 122 2.46 -1.17 -18.16
N GLU A 123 2.03 -0.36 -19.14
CA GLU A 123 2.91 0.27 -20.13
C GLU A 123 3.94 1.19 -19.45
N ARG A 124 3.50 2.02 -18.50
CA ARG A 124 4.39 2.91 -17.75
C ARG A 124 5.36 2.16 -16.87
N LEU A 125 4.97 1.04 -16.25
CA LEU A 125 5.87 0.18 -15.49
C LEU A 125 6.91 -0.48 -16.42
N GLY A 126 6.47 -1.06 -17.53
CA GLY A 126 7.31 -1.81 -18.45
C GLY A 126 8.02 -2.99 -17.78
N ALA A 127 9.09 -3.48 -18.40
CA ALA A 127 9.93 -4.56 -17.87
C ALA A 127 10.90 -4.11 -16.76
N ARG A 128 10.51 -3.12 -15.96
CA ARG A 128 11.34 -2.55 -14.90
C ARG A 128 11.16 -3.29 -13.59
N GLN A 129 12.19 -3.29 -12.76
CA GLN A 129 12.22 -3.97 -11.48
C GLN A 129 12.34 -2.95 -10.34
N GLN A 130 11.58 -3.17 -9.27
CA GLN A 130 11.74 -2.39 -8.07
C GLN A 130 12.91 -2.92 -7.26
N VAL A 131 13.73 -2.02 -6.72
CA VAL A 131 14.76 -2.30 -5.73
C VAL A 131 14.58 -1.34 -4.56
N GLU A 132 14.64 -1.84 -3.34
CA GLU A 132 14.64 -1.03 -2.12
C GLU A 132 16.08 -0.83 -1.62
N VAL A 133 16.48 0.43 -1.44
CA VAL A 133 17.76 0.81 -0.85
C VAL A 133 17.50 1.41 0.53
N VAL A 134 17.99 0.72 1.55
CA VAL A 134 17.93 1.15 2.94
C VAL A 134 19.34 1.45 3.44
N VAL A 135 19.54 2.66 3.95
CA VAL A 135 20.81 3.09 4.52
C VAL A 135 20.66 3.26 6.02
N LEU A 136 21.50 2.57 6.77
CA LEU A 136 21.48 2.54 8.23
C LEU A 136 22.74 3.19 8.81
N TRP A 137 22.64 3.71 10.03
CA TRP A 137 23.78 4.15 10.85
C TRP A 137 23.65 3.62 12.29
N ASP A 138 24.69 3.79 13.10
CA ASP A 138 24.59 3.60 14.55
C ASP A 138 24.19 4.93 15.23
N PRO A 139 22.97 5.06 15.76
CA PRO A 139 22.54 6.28 16.45
C PRO A 139 23.44 6.62 17.63
N MET A 140 24.01 5.64 18.33
CA MET A 140 24.86 5.88 19.49
C MET A 140 26.14 6.62 19.08
N LEU A 141 26.78 6.22 17.98
CA LEU A 141 27.95 6.93 17.45
C LEU A 141 27.59 8.35 17.02
N VAL A 142 26.42 8.54 16.39
CA VAL A 142 25.94 9.88 16.03
C VAL A 142 25.75 10.76 17.27
N PHE A 143 25.08 10.25 18.31
CA PHE A 143 24.88 10.99 19.55
C PHE A 143 26.18 11.29 20.29
N GLN A 144 27.16 10.38 20.27
CA GLN A 144 28.49 10.61 20.83
C GLN A 144 29.22 11.75 20.10
N GLN A 145 29.20 11.74 18.76
CA GLN A 145 29.80 12.82 17.97
C GLN A 145 29.08 14.16 18.18
N LEU A 146 27.75 14.17 18.22
CA LEU A 146 26.97 15.37 18.52
C LEU A 146 27.26 15.92 19.91
N ALA A 147 27.38 15.03 20.91
CA ALA A 147 27.73 15.42 22.28
C ALA A 147 29.10 16.07 22.41
N ALA A 148 30.03 15.79 21.49
CA ALA A 148 31.35 16.40 21.45
C ALA A 148 31.37 17.79 20.76
N THR A 149 30.27 18.21 20.14
CA THR A 149 30.19 19.55 19.53
C THR A 149 30.18 20.64 20.62
N PRO A 150 30.86 21.80 20.39
CA PRO A 150 30.99 22.84 21.41
C PRO A 150 29.65 23.33 21.98
N GLU A 151 28.64 23.51 21.11
CA GLU A 151 27.31 23.97 21.49
C GLU A 151 26.62 23.00 22.48
N ILE A 152 26.57 21.72 22.14
CA ILE A 152 25.94 20.69 22.96
C ILE A 152 26.76 20.42 24.24
N ALA A 153 28.09 20.46 24.15
CA ALA A 153 28.97 20.30 25.30
C ALA A 153 28.77 21.42 26.35
N MET A 154 28.63 22.68 25.90
CA MET A 154 28.32 23.81 26.78
C MET A 154 26.94 23.66 27.44
N LEU A 155 25.92 23.30 26.67
CA LEU A 155 24.57 23.06 27.19
C LEU A 155 24.54 21.90 28.19
N LYS A 156 25.30 20.83 27.94
CA LYS A 156 25.49 19.71 28.89
C LYS A 156 26.12 20.18 30.19
N ALA A 157 27.18 20.99 30.13
CA ALA A 157 27.84 21.52 31.32
C ALA A 157 26.90 22.41 32.15
N HIS A 158 26.06 23.21 31.49
CA HIS A 158 25.07 24.07 32.16
C HIS A 158 23.94 23.23 32.80
N ALA A 159 23.43 22.22 32.10
CA ALA A 159 22.39 21.32 32.60
C ALA A 159 22.86 20.36 33.72
N ALA A 160 24.17 20.20 33.91
CA ALA A 160 24.77 19.40 34.98
C ALA A 160 24.90 20.17 36.32
N GLN A 161 24.72 21.49 36.30
CA GLN A 161 24.74 22.30 37.53
C GLN A 161 23.42 22.13 38.30
N PRO A 162 23.46 21.97 39.64
CA PRO A 162 22.25 21.90 40.45
C PRO A 162 21.52 23.25 40.45
N HIS A 163 20.41 23.34 39.72
CA HIS A 163 19.51 24.51 39.65
C HIS A 163 18.05 24.09 39.91
N GLU A 164 17.22 25.03 40.37
CA GLU A 164 15.79 24.80 40.69
C GLU A 164 15.01 24.20 39.50
N ASP A 165 15.38 24.53 38.25
CA ASP A 165 14.71 24.07 37.02
C ASP A 165 15.48 22.98 36.25
N THR A 166 16.12 22.05 36.96
CA THR A 166 16.92 20.96 36.36
C THR A 166 16.15 20.12 35.32
N ILE A 167 14.84 19.94 35.47
CA ILE A 167 14.00 19.17 34.53
C ILE A 167 13.85 19.92 33.20
N ALA A 168 13.54 21.21 33.24
CA ALA A 168 13.37 22.03 32.03
C ALA A 168 14.69 22.16 31.26
N ALA A 169 15.82 22.34 31.97
CA ALA A 169 17.14 22.39 31.36
C ALA A 169 17.52 21.07 30.64
N ARG A 170 17.21 19.91 31.25
CA ARG A 170 17.42 18.59 30.64
C ARG A 170 16.52 18.35 29.43
N ALA A 171 15.26 18.77 29.50
CA ALA A 171 14.34 18.69 28.38
C ALA A 171 14.81 19.57 27.19
N GLY A 172 15.25 20.80 27.46
CA GLY A 172 15.82 21.69 26.45
C GLY A 172 17.07 21.12 25.78
N LEU A 173 17.99 20.54 26.57
CA LEU A 173 19.15 19.84 26.02
C LEU A 173 18.75 18.68 25.10
N GLY A 174 17.77 17.87 25.51
CA GLY A 174 17.26 16.76 24.70
C GLY A 174 16.69 17.24 23.35
N GLN A 175 15.95 18.34 23.35
CA GLN A 175 15.41 18.94 22.13
C GLN A 175 16.50 19.43 21.18
N VAL A 176 17.54 20.10 21.69
CA VAL A 176 18.67 20.57 20.88
C VAL A 176 19.43 19.39 20.26
N VAL A 177 19.70 18.34 21.04
CA VAL A 177 20.37 17.14 20.52
C VAL A 177 19.52 16.45 19.46
N LYS A 178 18.20 16.30 19.66
CA LYS A 178 17.31 15.69 18.68
C LYS A 178 17.23 16.52 17.39
N ALA A 179 17.14 17.85 17.50
CA ALA A 179 17.17 18.73 16.33
C ALA A 179 18.48 18.63 15.55
N ALA A 180 19.63 18.54 16.24
CA ALA A 180 20.93 18.35 15.59
C ALA A 180 21.04 16.97 14.91
N PHE A 181 20.51 15.92 15.55
CA PHE A 181 20.42 14.57 15.00
C PHE A 181 19.59 14.54 13.72
N ASP A 182 18.38 15.11 13.75
CA ASP A 182 17.47 15.13 12.60
C ASP A 182 18.04 15.97 11.45
N ARG A 183 18.71 17.08 11.76
CA ARG A 183 19.41 17.90 10.75
C ARG A 183 20.54 17.14 10.06
N ARG A 184 21.36 16.41 10.82
CA ARG A 184 22.43 15.57 10.27
C ARG A 184 21.86 14.45 9.40
N ARG A 185 20.77 13.81 9.85
CA ARG A 185 20.07 12.76 9.08
C ARG A 185 19.57 13.30 7.75
N LEU A 186 18.91 14.46 7.76
CA LEU A 186 18.41 15.10 6.54
C LEU A 186 19.54 15.42 5.55
N ALA A 187 20.62 16.04 6.04
CA ALA A 187 21.77 16.39 5.20
C ALA A 187 22.47 15.16 4.59
N LEU A 188 22.54 14.04 5.30
CA LEU A 188 23.04 12.78 4.75
C LEU A 188 22.06 12.19 3.74
N SER A 189 20.77 12.17 4.07
CA SER A 189 19.72 11.67 3.18
C SER A 189 19.74 12.37 1.82
N GLU A 190 19.89 13.70 1.80
CA GLU A 190 20.00 14.49 0.56
C GLU A 190 21.27 14.12 -0.25
N GLN A 191 22.41 13.94 0.42
CA GLN A 191 23.66 13.54 -0.24
C GLN A 191 23.60 12.13 -0.82
N LEU A 192 22.92 11.20 -0.14
CA LEU A 192 22.73 9.82 -0.59
C LEU A 192 21.72 9.73 -1.73
N LEU A 193 20.67 10.56 -1.69
CA LEU A 193 19.57 10.53 -2.65
C LEU A 193 19.94 11.16 -3.99
N ALA A 194 20.83 12.14 -4.01
CA ALA A 194 21.22 12.82 -5.24
C ALA A 194 21.84 11.87 -6.30
N PRO A 195 22.83 11.02 -5.97
CA PRO A 195 23.35 10.01 -6.91
C PRO A 195 22.29 9.01 -7.37
N LEU A 196 21.41 8.54 -6.47
CA LEU A 196 20.34 7.60 -6.83
C LEU A 196 19.34 8.22 -7.82
N ARG A 197 18.99 9.50 -7.64
CA ARG A 197 18.15 10.24 -8.59
C ARG A 197 18.83 10.53 -9.93
N ALA A 198 20.16 10.59 -9.94
CA ALA A 198 20.91 10.71 -11.19
C ALA A 198 20.89 9.41 -12.01
N LEU A 199 20.74 8.25 -11.36
CA LEU A 199 20.54 6.97 -12.04
C LEU A 199 19.16 6.86 -12.66
N THR A 200 18.11 7.17 -11.88
CA THR A 200 16.72 7.12 -12.35
C THR A 200 15.88 8.21 -11.70
N PRO A 201 14.96 8.85 -12.44
CA PRO A 201 14.00 9.78 -11.85
C PRO A 201 12.89 9.06 -11.05
N ARG A 202 12.75 7.73 -11.22
CA ARG A 202 11.68 6.93 -10.59
C ARG A 202 12.09 6.49 -9.19
N VAL A 203 12.08 7.45 -8.26
CA VAL A 203 12.48 7.25 -6.87
C VAL A 203 11.37 7.66 -5.92
N ILE A 204 11.01 6.77 -5.01
CA ILE A 204 10.04 7.03 -3.95
C ILE A 204 10.76 6.96 -2.61
N SER A 205 10.59 8.00 -1.78
CA SER A 205 11.11 8.02 -0.42
C SER A 205 10.06 7.47 0.54
N ASN A 206 10.41 6.38 1.22
CA ASN A 206 9.57 5.73 2.21
C ASN A 206 9.79 6.35 3.59
N SER A 207 8.80 6.19 4.47
CA SER A 207 8.93 6.61 5.87
C SER A 207 10.05 5.86 6.58
N LEU A 208 10.83 6.59 7.37
CA LEU A 208 11.88 6.02 8.23
C LEU A 208 11.22 5.44 9.49
N MET A 209 11.46 4.15 9.77
CA MET A 209 10.76 3.44 10.85
C MET A 209 11.36 3.70 12.22
N ASP A 210 12.66 3.97 12.28
CA ASP A 210 13.38 4.22 13.53
C ASP A 210 14.57 5.17 13.32
N ASP A 211 15.22 5.55 14.42
CA ASP A 211 16.39 6.44 14.41
C ASP A 211 17.63 5.80 13.77
N ARG A 212 17.66 4.50 13.44
CA ARG A 212 18.79 3.86 12.74
C ARG A 212 18.75 4.09 11.24
N MET A 213 17.56 4.35 10.68
CA MET A 213 17.39 4.58 9.25
C MET A 213 17.75 6.02 8.88
N VAL A 214 18.63 6.17 7.90
CA VAL A 214 19.01 7.46 7.29
C VAL A 214 18.28 7.69 5.97
N LEU A 215 18.11 6.62 5.19
CA LEU A 215 17.41 6.63 3.92
C LEU A 215 16.65 5.31 3.77
N ASN A 216 15.41 5.38 3.28
CA ASN A 216 14.66 4.24 2.78
C ASN A 216 14.00 4.68 1.48
N VAL A 217 14.44 4.12 0.34
CA VAL A 217 13.90 4.47 -0.98
C VAL A 217 13.60 3.25 -1.81
N ALA A 218 12.52 3.32 -2.58
CA ALA A 218 12.24 2.40 -3.68
C ALA A 218 12.67 3.04 -5.00
N LEU A 219 13.36 2.27 -5.83
CA LEU A 219 13.85 2.66 -7.15
C LEU A 219 13.19 1.74 -8.20
N LEU A 220 12.66 2.30 -9.28
CA LEU A 220 12.17 1.50 -10.42
C LEU A 220 13.17 1.56 -11.57
N LEU A 221 13.83 0.44 -11.81
CA LEU A 221 15.03 0.35 -12.64
C LEU A 221 14.78 -0.51 -13.87
N ASP A 222 15.25 -0.07 -15.04
CA ASP A 222 15.50 -0.98 -16.15
C ASP A 222 16.80 -1.78 -15.94
N ALA A 223 17.11 -2.69 -16.87
CA ALA A 223 18.29 -3.56 -16.75
C ALA A 223 19.62 -2.79 -16.70
N ALA A 224 19.76 -1.71 -17.48
CA ALA A 224 20.98 -0.91 -17.50
C ALA A 224 21.13 -0.06 -16.23
N GLU A 225 20.03 0.52 -15.75
CA GLU A 225 19.99 1.25 -14.48
C GLU A 225 20.28 0.33 -13.29
N ARG A 226 19.87 -0.94 -13.36
CA ARG A 226 20.17 -1.95 -12.33
C ARG A 226 21.68 -2.23 -12.23
N ASP A 227 22.35 -2.43 -13.36
CA ASP A 227 23.80 -2.63 -13.39
C ASP A 227 24.57 -1.39 -12.90
N ALA A 228 24.06 -0.20 -13.22
CA ALA A 228 24.63 1.07 -12.75
C ALA A 228 24.40 1.32 -11.26
N LEU A 229 23.32 0.78 -10.67
CA LEU A 229 23.03 0.92 -9.25
C LEU A 229 24.11 0.27 -8.38
N ASP A 230 24.58 -0.93 -8.74
CA ASP A 230 25.57 -1.63 -7.92
C ASP A 230 26.87 -0.81 -7.82
N HIS A 231 27.36 -0.26 -8.94
CA HIS A 231 28.51 0.65 -8.97
C HIS A 231 28.30 1.95 -8.15
N CYS A 232 27.07 2.48 -8.19
CA CYS A 232 26.72 3.67 -7.42
C CYS A 232 26.72 3.39 -5.91
N LEU A 233 26.20 2.23 -5.50
CA LEU A 233 26.20 1.80 -4.11
C LEU A 233 27.62 1.55 -3.59
N ASP A 234 28.48 0.91 -4.38
CA ASP A 234 29.90 0.70 -4.01
C ASP A 234 30.62 2.04 -3.77
N ALA A 235 30.42 3.02 -4.66
CA ALA A 235 31.02 4.35 -4.52
C ALA A 235 30.47 5.12 -3.29
N LEU A 236 29.19 4.91 -2.94
CA LEU A 236 28.59 5.48 -1.75
C LEU A 236 29.11 4.79 -0.48
N ASP A 237 29.25 3.48 -0.49
CA ASP A 237 29.78 2.70 0.65
C ASP A 237 31.22 3.11 0.96
N GLU A 238 32.08 3.22 -0.05
CA GLU A 238 33.47 3.69 0.10
C GLU A 238 33.52 5.11 0.68
N ARG A 239 32.72 6.03 0.12
CA ARG A 239 32.65 7.43 0.56
C ARG A 239 32.16 7.59 2.00
N PHE A 240 31.30 6.70 2.48
CA PHE A 240 30.68 6.77 3.80
C PHE A 240 31.11 5.62 4.73
N SER A 241 32.28 5.03 4.47
CA SER A 241 32.92 3.97 5.24
C SER A 241 33.30 4.37 6.68
N GLY A 242 33.43 5.67 6.94
CA GLY A 242 33.80 6.22 8.25
C GLY A 242 35.31 6.41 8.45
N GLU A 243 36.15 6.16 7.43
CA GLU A 243 37.61 6.30 7.52
C GLU A 243 38.07 7.71 7.91
N ASP A 244 37.37 8.75 7.47
CA ASP A 244 37.66 10.16 7.81
C ASP A 244 37.09 10.61 9.18
N GLY A 245 36.80 9.66 10.08
CA GLY A 245 36.17 9.95 11.38
C GLY A 245 34.65 10.21 11.29
N GLY A 246 34.05 9.94 10.13
CA GLY A 246 32.60 9.93 9.93
C GLY A 246 31.92 8.78 10.68
N VAL A 247 30.59 8.83 10.80
CA VAL A 247 29.82 7.65 11.25
C VAL A 247 29.68 6.72 10.06
N PRO A 248 30.11 5.45 10.16
CA PRO A 248 29.98 4.49 9.07
C PRO A 248 28.49 4.27 8.75
N LEU A 249 28.18 4.19 7.47
CA LEU A 249 26.86 3.83 6.98
C LEU A 249 26.84 2.36 6.56
N HIS A 250 25.69 1.72 6.71
CA HIS A 250 25.45 0.34 6.26
C HIS A 250 24.34 0.33 5.22
N PHE A 251 24.68 -0.08 4.00
CA PHE A 251 23.75 -0.14 2.88
C PHE A 251 23.10 -1.52 2.79
N ARG A 252 21.78 -1.55 2.54
CA ARG A 252 21.02 -2.76 2.22
C ARG A 252 20.29 -2.52 0.91
N CYS A 253 20.53 -3.39 -0.05
CA CYS A 253 19.84 -3.40 -1.34
C CYS A 253 18.98 -4.66 -1.41
N VAL A 254 17.67 -4.50 -1.55
CA VAL A 254 16.70 -5.61 -1.57
C VAL A 254 15.94 -5.60 -2.90
N GLY A 255 16.03 -6.70 -3.64
CA GLY A 255 15.29 -6.91 -4.88
C GLY A 255 15.94 -7.93 -5.81
N PRO A 256 15.36 -8.16 -7.00
CA PRO A 256 14.20 -7.46 -7.55
C PRO A 256 12.89 -7.76 -6.79
N LEU A 257 12.06 -6.74 -6.62
CA LEU A 257 10.75 -6.82 -5.97
C LEU A 257 9.63 -6.45 -6.96
N PRO A 258 8.39 -6.93 -6.73
CA PRO A 258 7.22 -6.40 -7.40
C PRO A 258 7.07 -4.91 -7.14
N PRO A 259 6.54 -4.12 -8.10
CA PRO A 259 6.57 -2.66 -8.07
C PRO A 259 5.48 -2.07 -7.15
N TYR A 260 5.24 -2.63 -5.97
CA TYR A 260 4.19 -2.20 -5.02
C TYR A 260 4.26 -0.72 -4.67
N SER A 261 5.46 -0.13 -4.61
CA SER A 261 5.62 1.29 -4.28
C SER A 261 5.21 2.19 -5.44
N PHE A 262 5.30 1.71 -6.69
CA PHE A 262 5.05 2.50 -7.90
C PHE A 262 3.66 2.32 -8.45
N ALA A 263 3.13 1.10 -8.43
CA ALA A 263 1.74 0.86 -8.78
C ALA A 263 1.19 -0.37 -8.07
N SER A 264 -0.04 -0.25 -7.56
CA SER A 264 -0.76 -1.38 -6.97
C SER A 264 -2.27 -1.23 -7.18
N VAL A 265 -2.96 -2.37 -7.18
CA VAL A 265 -4.41 -2.44 -7.34
C VAL A 265 -5.00 -2.81 -5.98
N GLU A 266 -5.81 -1.90 -5.44
CA GLU A 266 -6.62 -2.16 -4.25
C GLU A 266 -8.07 -2.36 -4.68
N ILE A 267 -8.64 -3.50 -4.27
CA ILE A 267 -10.03 -3.83 -4.54
C ILE A 267 -10.77 -3.91 -3.22
N GLN A 268 -11.72 -3.01 -3.03
CA GLN A 268 -12.64 -3.05 -1.91
C GLN A 268 -13.98 -3.57 -2.38
N LEU A 269 -14.47 -4.57 -1.67
CA LEU A 269 -15.79 -5.13 -1.90
C LEU A 269 -16.70 -4.56 -0.81
N PRO A 270 -17.72 -3.76 -1.16
CA PRO A 270 -18.63 -3.22 -0.18
C PRO A 270 -19.32 -4.36 0.58
N ASP A 271 -19.47 -4.21 1.89
CA ASP A 271 -20.29 -5.12 2.69
C ASP A 271 -21.76 -4.78 2.44
N ALA A 272 -22.45 -5.62 1.66
CA ALA A 272 -23.86 -5.43 1.32
C ALA A 272 -24.76 -5.30 2.55
N SER A 273 -24.42 -5.98 3.66
CA SER A 273 -25.19 -5.88 4.90
C SER A 273 -25.02 -4.51 5.58
N GLN A 274 -23.80 -3.97 5.58
CA GLN A 274 -23.53 -2.62 6.11
C GLN A 274 -24.14 -1.53 5.25
N ILE A 275 -24.08 -1.68 3.92
CA ILE A 275 -24.71 -0.76 2.97
C ILE A 275 -26.23 -0.77 3.13
N ASP A 276 -26.84 -1.94 3.27
CA ASP A 276 -28.28 -2.04 3.52
C ASP A 276 -28.66 -1.46 4.90
N ALA A 277 -27.89 -1.72 5.95
CA ALA A 277 -28.10 -1.12 7.27
C ALA A 277 -28.01 0.42 7.22
N ALA A 278 -27.01 0.98 6.53
CA ALA A 278 -26.86 2.41 6.33
C ALA A 278 -28.03 3.01 5.52
N ARG A 279 -28.48 2.31 4.48
CA ARG A 279 -29.67 2.68 3.69
C ARG A 279 -30.91 2.73 4.56
N GLN A 280 -31.14 1.71 5.39
CA GLN A 280 -32.28 1.64 6.32
C GLN A 280 -32.22 2.77 7.36
N LEU A 281 -31.04 3.05 7.92
CA LEU A 281 -30.87 4.11 8.92
C LEU A 281 -31.19 5.51 8.36
N LEU A 282 -30.87 5.75 7.09
CA LEU A 282 -31.18 7.01 6.40
C LEU A 282 -32.58 7.04 5.75
N ASP A 283 -33.36 5.97 5.91
CA ASP A 283 -34.69 5.79 5.32
C ASP A 283 -34.68 6.05 3.80
N LEU A 284 -33.72 5.42 3.12
CA LEU A 284 -33.52 5.55 1.68
C LEU A 284 -34.17 4.38 0.90
N PRO A 285 -34.76 4.66 -0.28
CA PRO A 285 -35.16 3.60 -1.21
C PRO A 285 -33.93 2.87 -1.78
N LEU A 286 -34.17 1.69 -2.38
CA LEU A 286 -33.12 0.89 -3.05
C LEU A 286 -32.47 1.65 -4.22
N ALA A 287 -33.27 2.35 -5.02
CA ALA A 287 -32.76 3.24 -6.07
C ALA A 287 -32.68 4.68 -5.54
N THR A 288 -31.46 5.24 -5.47
CA THR A 288 -31.21 6.58 -4.90
C THR A 288 -30.18 7.37 -5.71
N THR A 289 -29.84 8.58 -5.26
CA THR A 289 -28.76 9.40 -5.82
C THR A 289 -27.88 9.97 -4.71
N ALA A 290 -26.65 10.37 -5.02
CA ALA A 290 -25.75 11.01 -4.06
C ALA A 290 -26.35 12.30 -3.46
N ALA A 291 -27.16 13.04 -4.25
CA ALA A 291 -27.88 14.22 -3.77
C ALA A 291 -28.99 13.85 -2.78
N ALA A 292 -29.76 12.78 -3.06
CA ALA A 292 -30.80 12.29 -2.17
C ALA A 292 -30.25 11.80 -0.83
N ILE A 293 -29.09 11.11 -0.84
CA ILE A 293 -28.39 10.69 0.40
C ILE A 293 -28.04 11.91 1.25
N ARG A 294 -27.39 12.93 0.67
CA ARG A 294 -27.04 14.17 1.41
C ARG A 294 -28.26 14.91 1.94
N GLN A 295 -29.34 14.96 1.16
CA GLN A 295 -30.59 15.60 1.57
C GLN A 295 -31.23 14.86 2.75
N ARG A 296 -31.31 13.54 2.70
CA ARG A 296 -31.86 12.72 3.80
C ARG A 296 -31.03 12.83 5.07
N TYR A 297 -29.71 12.76 4.96
CA TYR A 297 -28.81 12.96 6.09
C TYR A 297 -29.07 14.32 6.76
N ARG A 298 -29.09 15.43 6.01
CA ARG A 298 -29.32 16.77 6.57
C ARG A 298 -30.68 16.89 7.27
N ALA A 299 -31.73 16.30 6.68
CA ALA A 299 -33.07 16.32 7.25
C ALA A 299 -33.15 15.54 8.58
N LEU A 300 -32.53 14.37 8.66
CA LEU A 300 -32.49 13.55 9.87
C LEU A 300 -31.57 14.17 10.93
N ALA A 301 -30.39 14.65 10.54
CA ALA A 301 -29.46 15.35 11.41
C ALA A 301 -30.11 16.57 12.08
N GLY A 302 -30.82 17.41 11.31
CA GLY A 302 -31.52 18.57 11.87
C GLY A 302 -32.60 18.21 12.89
N ARG A 303 -33.21 17.02 12.80
CA ARG A 303 -34.23 16.54 13.74
C ARG A 303 -33.65 15.84 14.96
N LEU A 304 -32.57 15.07 14.77
CA LEU A 304 -31.98 14.19 15.77
C LEU A 304 -30.76 14.81 16.48
N HIS A 305 -30.38 16.04 16.11
CA HIS A 305 -29.23 16.73 16.70
C HIS A 305 -29.34 16.78 18.24
N PRO A 306 -28.24 16.54 18.99
CA PRO A 306 -28.24 16.61 20.45
C PRO A 306 -28.77 17.94 21.00
N ASP A 307 -28.42 19.07 20.36
CA ASP A 307 -28.89 20.40 20.77
C ASP A 307 -30.42 20.56 20.70
N HIS A 308 -31.07 19.82 19.80
CA HIS A 308 -32.54 19.82 19.68
C HIS A 308 -33.20 18.74 20.55
N ASN A 309 -32.42 17.79 21.08
CA ASN A 309 -32.89 16.66 21.89
C ASN A 309 -32.09 16.51 23.20
N PRO A 310 -32.02 17.55 24.06
CA PRO A 310 -31.13 17.58 25.23
C PRO A 310 -31.51 16.57 26.33
N HIS A 311 -32.70 15.98 26.27
CA HIS A 311 -33.19 14.99 27.24
C HIS A 311 -33.02 13.55 26.78
N ASP A 312 -32.47 13.33 25.59
CA ASP A 312 -32.25 12.00 25.04
C ASP A 312 -30.77 11.61 25.20
N PRO A 313 -30.45 10.66 26.11
CA PRO A 313 -29.07 10.32 26.42
C PRO A 313 -28.31 9.70 25.24
N ASP A 314 -29.04 9.18 24.25
CA ASP A 314 -28.47 8.49 23.09
C ASP A 314 -28.45 9.37 21.83
N ALA A 315 -28.86 10.65 21.91
CA ALA A 315 -28.90 11.57 20.76
C ALA A 315 -27.54 11.70 20.07
N ALA A 316 -26.44 11.80 20.84
CA ALA A 316 -25.09 11.87 20.30
C ALA A 316 -24.70 10.57 19.57
N ILE A 317 -25.05 9.41 20.13
CA ILE A 317 -24.75 8.09 19.55
C ILE A 317 -25.51 7.92 18.23
N ARG A 318 -26.81 8.25 18.19
CA ARG A 318 -27.59 8.17 16.95
C ARG A 318 -27.11 9.14 15.89
N MET A 319 -26.69 10.36 16.27
CA MET A 319 -26.11 11.32 15.34
C MET A 319 -24.79 10.82 14.74
N ALA A 320 -23.93 10.19 15.55
CA ALA A 320 -22.71 9.56 15.07
C ALA A 320 -23.01 8.44 14.07
N ALA A 321 -23.92 7.51 14.41
CA ALA A 321 -24.33 6.43 13.51
C ALA A 321 -24.91 6.95 12.18
N LEU A 322 -25.70 8.03 12.22
CA LEU A 322 -26.26 8.67 11.03
C LEU A 322 -25.15 9.27 10.13
N ALA A 323 -24.13 9.89 10.75
CA ALA A 323 -22.99 10.45 10.03
C ALA A 323 -22.12 9.35 9.40
N GLU A 324 -21.85 8.27 10.13
CA GLU A 324 -21.13 7.09 9.63
C GLU A 324 -21.87 6.43 8.46
N ALA A 325 -23.19 6.24 8.56
CA ALA A 325 -24.00 5.70 7.47
C ALA A 325 -23.97 6.58 6.21
N ALA A 326 -24.07 7.91 6.38
CA ALA A 326 -24.00 8.84 5.26
C ALA A 326 -22.61 8.87 4.61
N GLN A 327 -21.55 8.76 5.41
CA GLN A 327 -20.17 8.66 4.92
C GLN A 327 -19.95 7.36 4.14
N LEU A 328 -20.39 6.22 4.68
CA LEU A 328 -20.26 4.92 4.03
C LEU A 328 -20.97 4.89 2.67
N LEU A 329 -22.24 5.32 2.62
CA LEU A 329 -22.96 5.43 1.35
C LEU A 329 -22.27 6.42 0.40
N GLY A 330 -21.78 7.55 0.93
CA GLY A 330 -21.01 8.53 0.17
C GLY A 330 -19.79 7.92 -0.53
N MET A 331 -19.00 7.13 0.18
CA MET A 331 -17.84 6.40 -0.37
C MET A 331 -18.25 5.41 -1.47
N TYR A 332 -19.33 4.64 -1.24
CA TYR A 332 -19.90 3.74 -2.24
C TYR A 332 -20.32 4.50 -3.51
N THR A 333 -20.95 5.68 -3.36
CA THR A 333 -21.42 6.48 -4.51
C THR A 333 -20.30 7.04 -5.39
N GLN A 334 -19.12 7.35 -4.82
CA GLN A 334 -18.02 7.98 -5.56
C GLN A 334 -17.44 7.08 -6.65
N HIS A 335 -17.64 5.78 -6.52
CA HIS A 335 -17.15 4.77 -7.45
C HIS A 335 -18.24 4.30 -8.44
N SER A 336 -19.49 4.77 -8.28
CA SER A 336 -20.55 4.56 -9.26
C SER A 336 -20.48 5.62 -10.34
N SER A 337 -20.29 5.20 -11.59
CA SER A 337 -20.35 6.08 -12.77
C SER A 337 -21.78 6.46 -13.17
N SER A 338 -22.79 5.87 -12.52
CA SER A 338 -24.21 6.17 -12.74
C SER A 338 -24.73 7.20 -11.73
N GLU A 339 -25.52 8.16 -12.22
CA GLU A 339 -26.23 9.14 -11.40
C GLU A 339 -27.30 8.49 -10.50
N ALA A 340 -27.87 7.38 -10.98
CA ALA A 340 -28.77 6.50 -10.23
C ALA A 340 -27.98 5.35 -9.60
N ILE A 341 -28.17 5.15 -8.30
CA ILE A 341 -27.42 4.21 -7.48
C ILE A 341 -28.38 3.14 -7.01
N ASP A 342 -28.06 1.89 -7.36
CA ASP A 342 -28.78 0.73 -6.86
C ASP A 342 -28.10 0.20 -5.59
N LEU A 343 -28.84 0.26 -4.49
CA LEU A 343 -28.47 -0.24 -3.18
C LEU A 343 -29.11 -1.62 -2.91
N CYS A 344 -29.65 -2.30 -3.92
CA CYS A 344 -30.06 -3.69 -3.78
C CYS A 344 -28.86 -4.58 -3.45
N TRP A 345 -29.11 -5.62 -2.67
CA TRP A 345 -28.06 -6.50 -2.15
C TRP A 345 -27.18 -7.04 -3.27
N ASP A 346 -27.79 -7.52 -4.36
CA ASP A 346 -27.07 -8.09 -5.50
C ASP A 346 -26.24 -7.03 -6.24
N ALA A 347 -26.75 -5.81 -6.41
CA ALA A 347 -25.97 -4.73 -7.04
C ALA A 347 -24.76 -4.35 -6.20
N VAL A 348 -24.93 -4.21 -4.89
CA VAL A 348 -23.84 -3.87 -3.96
C VAL A 348 -22.80 -4.99 -3.91
N ALA A 349 -23.24 -6.24 -3.76
CA ALA A 349 -22.34 -7.41 -3.71
C ALA A 349 -21.53 -7.60 -5.00
N ASN A 350 -22.06 -7.14 -6.14
CA ASN A 350 -21.39 -7.18 -7.43
C ASN A 350 -20.54 -5.96 -7.75
N THR A 351 -20.57 -4.92 -6.92
CA THR A 351 -19.80 -3.69 -7.14
C THR A 351 -18.35 -3.89 -6.70
N LEU A 352 -17.42 -3.48 -7.56
CA LEU A 352 -15.99 -3.46 -7.29
C LEU A 352 -15.54 -2.01 -7.13
N LEU A 353 -15.08 -1.64 -5.92
CA LEU A 353 -14.44 -0.35 -5.71
C LEU A 353 -12.95 -0.54 -5.96
N VAL A 354 -12.43 0.01 -7.05
CA VAL A 354 -11.07 -0.25 -7.53
C VAL A 354 -10.23 1.02 -7.53
N ASP A 355 -9.26 1.02 -6.63
CA ASP A 355 -8.22 2.04 -6.54
C ASP A 355 -6.94 1.52 -7.17
N LEU A 356 -6.54 2.14 -8.28
CA LEU A 356 -5.22 1.96 -8.87
C LEU A 356 -4.33 3.07 -8.32
N VAL A 357 -3.51 2.72 -7.32
CA VAL A 357 -2.54 3.63 -6.73
C VAL A 357 -1.35 3.66 -7.68
N VAL A 358 -0.99 4.84 -8.21
CA VAL A 358 0.16 5.03 -9.10
C VAL A 358 0.99 6.18 -8.55
N ALA A 359 2.28 5.95 -8.36
CA ALA A 359 3.21 6.97 -7.91
C ALA A 359 3.38 8.06 -8.99
N GLU A 360 3.47 9.31 -8.56
CA GLU A 360 3.59 10.47 -9.46
C GLU A 360 4.84 10.46 -10.33
N CYS A 361 5.91 9.78 -9.87
CA CYS A 361 7.18 9.67 -10.57
C CYS A 361 7.24 8.55 -11.63
N LEU A 362 6.20 7.70 -11.70
CA LEU A 362 6.00 6.79 -12.81
C LEU A 362 5.55 7.57 -14.06
#